data_AF-A0A949ZY66-F1
#
_entry.id   AF-A0A949ZY66-F1
#
_cell.length_a   1.000
_cell.length_b   1.000
_cell.length_c   1.000
_cell.angle_alpha   90.00
_cell.angle_beta   90.00
_cell.angle_gamma   90.00
#
_symmetry.space_group_name_H-M   'P 1'
#
loop_
_entity.id
_entity.type
_entity.pdbx_description
1 polymer ?
#
loop_
_entity_poly.entity_id
_entity_poly.type
_entity_poly.pdbx_seq_one_letter_code
_entity_poly.pdbx_strand_id
1 'polypeptide(L)'
;MQIPDFGNVVGAIGGLGTASFALTDATKIGRNGGISNSGFGSIERAIGQLYPQASRATSAPDSDERKLLDMLHSNWINGVPLYDQKAIAKSLIKLRLSPDTAQAFAKATSVDATVLAAAAAGMTRGASLTPEQTNALGRFDLYLTALLDDGYHRADQRYRNWSRVLASVIAIFLAVFGGWVVFGNASGTAYFGTDNFWLAVMCGVLAIPLAPISKDLTSALAAGVKVAQTLKR
;
A
#
# COMPACT_ATOMS: atom_id res chain seq x y z
N MET A 1 22.01 35.75 -19.64
CA MET A 1 20.95 34.82 -19.20
C MET A 1 21.61 33.45 -19.04
N GLN A 2 22.10 33.11 -17.85
CA GLN A 2 22.63 31.77 -17.60
C GLN A 2 21.46 30.80 -17.65
N ILE A 3 21.49 29.85 -18.59
CA ILE A 3 20.58 28.71 -18.59
C ILE A 3 20.81 28.02 -17.25
N PRO A 4 19.80 27.91 -16.36
CA PRO A 4 19.94 27.14 -15.13
C PRO A 4 20.46 25.77 -15.50
N ASP A 5 21.49 25.28 -14.82
CA ASP A 5 22.00 23.94 -15.04
C ASP A 5 20.84 22.95 -14.85
N PHE A 6 20.31 22.47 -15.96
CA PHE A 6 19.09 21.66 -16.01
C PHE A 6 19.22 20.44 -15.11
N GLY A 7 20.44 19.90 -14.97
CA GLY A 7 20.74 18.82 -14.04
C GLY A 7 20.49 19.18 -12.57
N ASN A 8 20.83 20.41 -12.17
CA ASN A 8 20.60 20.89 -10.80
C ASN A 8 19.12 21.12 -10.51
N VAL A 9 18.37 21.65 -11.49
CA VAL A 9 16.91 21.84 -11.34
C VAL A 9 16.20 20.50 -11.22
N VAL A 10 16.49 19.54 -12.10
CA VAL A 10 15.87 18.21 -12.04
C VAL A 10 16.32 17.44 -10.78
N GLY A 11 17.59 17.57 -10.39
CA GLY A 11 18.11 16.99 -9.16
C GLY A 11 17.42 17.54 -7.91
N ALA A 12 17.18 18.86 -7.84
CA ALA A 12 16.48 19.50 -6.73
C ALA A 12 15.01 19.06 -6.65
N ILE A 13 14.30 19.03 -7.79
CA ILE A 13 12.90 18.58 -7.86
C ILE A 13 12.78 17.09 -7.48
N GLY A 14 13.73 16.26 -7.94
CA GLY A 14 13.82 14.85 -7.58
C GLY A 14 14.10 14.61 -6.09
N GLY A 15 15.02 15.38 -5.51
CA GLY A 15 15.33 15.36 -4.08
C GLY A 15 14.13 15.76 -3.22
N LEU A 16 13.42 16.82 -3.62
CA LEU A 16 12.16 17.24 -2.99
C LEU A 16 11.12 16.13 -2.99
N GLY A 17 10.94 15.44 -4.13
CA GLY A 17 10.00 14.32 -4.21
C GLY A 17 10.40 13.15 -3.31
N THR A 18 11.69 12.81 -3.27
CA THR A 18 12.23 11.77 -2.37
C THR A 18 12.01 12.10 -0.90
N ALA A 19 12.30 13.34 -0.48
CA ALA A 19 12.05 13.80 0.88
C ALA A 19 10.56 13.76 1.24
N SER A 20 9.68 14.12 0.30
CA SER A 20 8.23 14.10 0.48
C SER A 20 7.69 12.68 0.68
N PHE A 21 8.25 11.68 -0.03
CA PHE A 21 7.94 10.28 0.21
C PHE A 21 8.46 9.79 1.57
N ALA A 22 9.64 10.22 2.00
CA ALA A 22 10.16 9.88 3.34
C ALA A 22 9.27 10.46 4.46
N LEU A 23 8.79 11.70 4.32
CA LEU A 23 7.82 12.29 5.26
C LEU A 23 6.46 11.58 5.21
N THR A 24 6.03 11.15 4.02
CA THR A 24 4.81 10.33 3.88
C THR A 24 4.94 9.02 4.66
N ASP A 25 6.09 8.36 4.57
CA ASP A 25 6.35 7.13 5.30
C ASP A 25 6.40 7.36 6.83
N ALA A 26 6.99 8.49 7.27
CA ALA A 26 7.03 8.88 8.68
C ALA A 26 5.63 9.05 9.30
N THR A 27 4.59 9.29 8.49
CA THR A 27 3.20 9.37 9.00
C THR A 27 2.70 8.06 9.62
N LYS A 28 3.39 6.93 9.39
CA LYS A 28 3.13 5.63 10.03
C LYS A 28 3.14 5.68 11.56
N ILE A 29 3.85 6.64 12.16
CA ILE A 29 3.89 6.87 13.62
C ILE A 29 2.51 7.32 14.16
N GLY A 30 1.64 7.84 13.29
CA GLY A 30 0.30 8.29 13.64
C GLY A 30 -0.63 7.17 14.10
N ARG A 31 -1.77 7.57 14.69
CA ARG A 31 -2.81 6.65 15.20
C ARG A 31 -3.19 5.63 14.12
N ASN A 32 -3.21 4.36 14.50
CA ASN A 32 -3.62 3.23 13.65
C ASN A 32 -2.71 2.96 12.43
N GLY A 33 -1.45 3.42 12.40
CA GLY A 33 -0.49 3.17 11.32
C GLY A 33 -0.49 4.20 10.20
N GLY A 34 -1.15 5.36 10.39
CA GLY A 34 -1.12 6.48 9.45
C GLY A 34 -1.55 6.13 8.02
N ILE A 35 -0.76 6.57 7.04
CA ILE A 35 -1.04 6.35 5.61
C ILE A 35 -1.11 4.86 5.24
N SER A 36 -0.38 4.01 5.97
CA SER A 36 -0.39 2.56 5.76
C SER A 36 -1.76 1.95 6.06
N ASN A 37 -2.58 2.57 6.91
CA ASN A 37 -3.93 2.06 7.18
C ASN A 37 -4.91 2.23 6.01
N SER A 38 -4.61 3.11 5.04
CA SER A 38 -5.55 3.49 3.96
C SER A 38 -5.99 2.33 3.07
N GLY A 39 -5.16 1.28 2.94
CA GLY A 39 -5.44 0.08 2.14
C GLY A 39 -6.17 -1.04 2.88
N PHE A 40 -6.08 -1.09 4.21
CA PHE A 40 -6.52 -2.27 4.98
C PHE A 40 -8.03 -2.56 4.86
N GLY A 41 -8.85 -1.52 4.67
CA GLY A 41 -10.30 -1.71 4.48
C GLY A 41 -10.66 -2.53 3.23
N SER A 42 -9.75 -2.72 2.25
CA SER A 42 -9.97 -3.66 1.15
C SER A 42 -9.73 -5.12 1.57
N ILE A 43 -8.73 -5.36 2.43
CA ILE A 43 -8.47 -6.68 3.02
C ILE A 43 -9.66 -7.06 3.92
N GLU A 44 -10.07 -6.16 4.81
CA GLU A 44 -11.21 -6.38 5.71
C GLU A 44 -12.49 -6.70 4.94
N ARG A 45 -12.76 -6.01 3.82
CA ARG A 45 -13.91 -6.33 2.95
C ARG A 45 -13.81 -7.70 2.28
N ALA A 46 -12.62 -8.14 1.87
CA ALA A 46 -12.43 -9.47 1.30
C ALA A 46 -12.65 -10.56 2.36
N ILE A 47 -12.10 -10.37 3.57
CA ILE A 47 -12.33 -11.27 4.71
C ILE A 47 -13.81 -11.26 5.13
N GLY A 48 -14.48 -10.11 5.05
CA GLY A 48 -15.90 -9.96 5.35
C GLY A 48 -16.82 -10.82 4.46
N GLN A 49 -16.36 -11.26 3.29
CA GLN A 49 -17.14 -12.21 2.47
C GLN A 49 -17.20 -13.60 3.12
N LEU A 50 -16.14 -14.00 3.82
CA LEU A 50 -16.05 -15.26 4.56
C LEU A 50 -16.64 -15.13 5.97
N TYR A 51 -16.56 -13.93 6.56
CA TYR A 51 -17.04 -13.62 7.90
C TYR A 51 -17.90 -12.35 7.88
N PRO A 52 -19.20 -12.43 7.55
CA PRO A 52 -20.04 -11.25 7.28
C PRO A 52 -20.19 -10.24 8.42
N GLN A 53 -19.95 -10.67 9.67
CA GLN A 53 -20.03 -9.83 10.87
C GLN A 53 -18.65 -9.43 11.41
N ALA A 54 -17.57 -9.82 10.73
CA ALA A 54 -16.22 -9.51 11.16
C ALA A 54 -15.86 -8.08 10.76
N SER A 55 -15.56 -7.26 11.76
CA SER A 55 -14.91 -5.98 11.56
C SER A 55 -14.02 -5.62 12.73
N ARG A 56 -12.91 -4.99 12.43
CA ARG A 56 -12.03 -4.39 13.42
C ARG A 56 -12.67 -3.22 14.17
N ALA A 57 -13.75 -2.64 13.68
CA ALA A 57 -14.41 -1.54 14.38
C ALA A 57 -15.46 -2.05 15.38
N THR A 58 -16.13 -3.16 15.07
CA THR A 58 -17.37 -3.55 15.76
C THR A 58 -17.35 -4.95 16.36
N SER A 59 -16.45 -5.85 15.93
CA SER A 59 -16.37 -7.19 16.52
C SER A 59 -15.89 -7.14 17.96
N ALA A 60 -16.40 -8.05 18.78
CA ALA A 60 -15.99 -8.21 20.17
C ALA A 60 -14.47 -8.39 20.26
N PRO A 61 -13.77 -7.76 21.22
CA PRO A 61 -12.30 -7.79 21.31
C PRO A 61 -11.70 -9.19 21.29
N ASP A 62 -12.37 -10.16 21.93
CA ASP A 62 -11.87 -11.53 22.06
C ASP A 62 -12.37 -12.50 20.98
N SER A 63 -13.15 -12.02 20.01
CA SER A 63 -13.66 -12.87 18.92
C SER A 63 -12.52 -13.38 18.02
N ASP A 64 -12.68 -14.59 17.49
CA ASP A 64 -11.66 -15.21 16.66
C ASP A 64 -11.46 -14.48 15.32
N GLU A 65 -12.53 -13.85 14.81
CA GLU A 65 -12.51 -13.00 13.63
C GLU A 65 -11.78 -11.69 13.89
N ARG A 66 -11.99 -11.09 15.07
CA ARG A 66 -11.27 -9.88 15.49
C ARG A 66 -9.77 -10.15 15.58
N LYS A 67 -9.38 -11.25 16.24
CA LYS A 67 -7.98 -11.70 16.33
C LYS A 67 -7.36 -11.98 14.96
N LEU A 68 -8.12 -12.60 14.05
CA LEU A 68 -7.71 -12.79 12.65
C LEU A 68 -7.41 -11.43 11.99
N LEU A 69 -8.39 -10.51 12.01
CA LEU A 69 -8.25 -9.21 11.37
C LEU A 69 -7.14 -8.37 11.99
N ASP A 70 -6.92 -8.43 13.30
CA ASP A 70 -5.83 -7.73 13.99
C ASP A 70 -4.45 -8.28 13.59
N MET A 71 -4.31 -9.60 13.43
CA MET A 71 -3.08 -10.20 12.91
C MET A 71 -2.82 -9.77 11.46
N LEU A 72 -3.84 -9.79 10.60
CA LEU A 72 -3.70 -9.32 9.22
C LEU A 72 -3.36 -7.83 9.15
N HIS A 73 -3.95 -7.01 10.03
CA HIS A 73 -3.67 -5.59 10.12
C HIS A 73 -2.23 -5.31 10.55
N SER A 74 -1.74 -6.05 11.54
CA SER A 74 -0.36 -5.96 11.99
C SER A 74 0.62 -6.27 10.85
N ASN A 75 0.42 -7.38 10.14
CA ASN A 75 1.26 -7.74 8.98
C ASN A 75 1.21 -6.67 7.88
N TRP A 76 0.03 -6.09 7.65
CA TRP A 76 -0.17 -5.02 6.67
C TRP A 76 0.59 -3.74 7.04
N ILE A 77 0.45 -3.24 8.27
CA ILE A 77 1.15 -2.03 8.72
C ILE A 77 2.67 -2.23 8.74
N ASN A 78 3.12 -3.42 9.16
CA ASN A 78 4.54 -3.75 9.21
C ASN A 78 5.15 -3.98 7.82
N GLY A 79 4.36 -3.91 6.75
CA GLY A 79 4.86 -4.00 5.39
C GLY A 79 5.41 -5.37 5.02
N VAL A 80 4.85 -6.44 5.57
CA VAL A 80 5.19 -7.83 5.20
C VAL A 80 5.04 -7.99 3.67
N PRO A 81 5.89 -8.76 2.97
CA PRO A 81 5.75 -8.94 1.52
C PRO A 81 4.35 -9.45 1.13
N LEU A 82 3.79 -8.91 0.04
CA LEU A 82 2.40 -9.17 -0.36
C LEU A 82 2.09 -10.67 -0.51
N TYR A 83 3.05 -11.43 -1.05
CA TYR A 83 2.94 -12.87 -1.19
C TYR A 83 2.78 -13.57 0.17
N ASP A 84 3.64 -13.22 1.13
CA ASP A 84 3.62 -13.79 2.48
C ASP A 84 2.34 -13.39 3.23
N GLN A 85 1.89 -12.14 3.09
CA GLN A 85 0.63 -11.69 3.69
C GLN A 85 -0.56 -12.55 3.23
N LYS A 86 -0.65 -12.81 1.92
CA LYS A 86 -1.71 -13.66 1.34
C LYS A 86 -1.59 -15.10 1.81
N ALA A 87 -0.38 -15.65 1.87
CA ALA A 87 -0.14 -17.01 2.35
C ALA A 87 -0.51 -17.19 3.84
N ILE A 88 -0.18 -16.21 4.68
CA ILE A 88 -0.56 -16.17 6.09
C ILE A 88 -2.09 -16.08 6.22
N ALA A 89 -2.73 -15.14 5.52
CA ALA A 89 -4.19 -14.99 5.55
C ALA A 89 -4.91 -16.29 5.14
N LYS A 90 -4.47 -16.89 4.02
CA LYS A 90 -5.01 -18.16 3.53
C LYS A 90 -4.87 -19.27 4.56
N SER A 91 -3.70 -19.41 5.18
CA SER A 91 -3.45 -20.42 6.21
C SER A 91 -4.36 -20.21 7.43
N LEU A 92 -4.49 -18.98 7.92
CA LEU A 92 -5.33 -18.64 9.07
C LEU A 92 -6.82 -18.89 8.81
N ILE A 93 -7.29 -18.68 7.58
CA ILE A 93 -8.66 -18.97 7.17
C ILE A 93 -8.88 -20.48 7.06
N LYS A 94 -7.95 -21.21 6.44
CA LYS A 94 -8.02 -22.68 6.31
C LYS A 94 -8.01 -23.38 7.66
N LEU A 95 -7.25 -22.88 8.63
CA LEU A 95 -7.25 -23.38 10.02
C LEU A 95 -8.62 -23.25 10.70
N ARG A 96 -9.46 -22.31 10.23
CA ARG A 96 -10.81 -22.08 10.75
C ARG A 96 -11.88 -22.80 9.93
N LEU A 97 -11.52 -23.61 8.93
CA LEU A 97 -12.48 -24.43 8.21
C LEU A 97 -12.98 -25.55 9.13
N SER A 98 -14.25 -25.46 9.50
CA SER A 98 -14.99 -26.41 10.33
C SER A 98 -16.38 -26.62 9.73
N PRO A 99 -17.16 -27.61 10.22
CA PRO A 99 -18.55 -27.76 9.81
C PRO A 99 -19.38 -26.48 10.03
N ASP A 100 -19.08 -25.72 11.07
CA ASP A 100 -19.80 -24.49 11.44
C ASP A 100 -19.47 -23.31 10.51
N THR A 101 -18.22 -23.22 10.05
CA THR A 101 -17.78 -22.13 9.14
C THR A 101 -17.97 -22.49 7.66
N ALA A 102 -18.12 -23.78 7.33
CA ALA A 102 -18.21 -24.28 5.97
C ALA A 102 -19.34 -23.62 5.17
N GLN A 103 -20.49 -23.33 5.78
CA GLN A 103 -21.60 -22.69 5.08
C GLN A 103 -21.24 -21.27 4.60
N ALA A 104 -20.62 -20.46 5.46
CA ALA A 104 -20.20 -19.11 5.10
C ALA A 104 -19.09 -19.14 4.04
N PHE A 105 -18.13 -20.05 4.19
CA PHE A 105 -17.03 -20.20 3.24
C PHE A 105 -17.52 -20.66 1.87
N ALA A 106 -18.38 -21.67 1.83
CA ALA A 106 -19.01 -22.17 0.62
C ALA A 106 -19.77 -21.08 -0.14
N LYS A 107 -20.50 -20.22 0.58
CA LYS A 107 -21.19 -19.06 -0.01
C LYS A 107 -20.20 -18.07 -0.64
N ALA A 108 -19.09 -17.79 0.03
CA ALA A 108 -18.07 -16.88 -0.49
C ALA A 108 -17.28 -17.46 -1.67
N THR A 109 -17.07 -18.78 -1.70
CA THR A 109 -16.26 -19.45 -2.72
C THR A 109 -17.07 -20.19 -3.78
N SER A 110 -18.40 -20.09 -3.78
CA SER A 110 -19.28 -20.83 -4.70
C SER A 110 -19.02 -22.34 -4.74
N VAL A 111 -18.68 -22.93 -3.60
CA VAL A 111 -18.50 -24.38 -3.43
C VAL A 111 -19.76 -24.96 -2.78
N ASP A 112 -20.03 -26.25 -2.98
CA ASP A 112 -21.14 -26.91 -2.29
C ASP A 112 -20.90 -26.91 -0.76
N ALA A 113 -21.84 -26.32 -0.01
CA ALA A 113 -21.72 -26.18 1.43
C ALA A 113 -21.77 -27.52 2.18
N THR A 114 -22.57 -28.47 1.69
CA THR A 114 -22.72 -29.79 2.32
C THR A 114 -21.46 -30.63 2.13
N VAL A 115 -20.89 -30.62 0.93
CA VAL A 115 -19.64 -31.32 0.63
C VAL A 115 -18.47 -30.69 1.39
N LEU A 116 -18.40 -29.36 1.45
CA LEU A 116 -17.34 -28.66 2.18
C LEU A 116 -17.43 -28.90 3.69
N ALA A 117 -18.64 -28.92 4.28
CA ALA A 117 -18.85 -29.24 5.68
C ALA A 117 -18.47 -30.69 6.00
N ALA A 118 -18.83 -31.64 5.11
CA ALA A 118 -18.44 -33.04 5.24
C ALA A 118 -16.91 -33.22 5.16
N ALA A 119 -16.25 -32.51 4.25
CA ALA A 119 -14.79 -32.50 4.14
C ALA A 119 -14.14 -31.93 5.41
N ALA A 120 -14.65 -30.81 5.94
CA ALA A 120 -14.16 -30.22 7.18
C ALA A 120 -14.31 -31.18 8.37
N ALA A 121 -15.46 -31.84 8.51
CA ALA A 121 -15.69 -32.86 9.53
C ALA A 121 -14.72 -34.05 9.39
N GLY A 122 -14.46 -34.49 8.14
CA GLY A 122 -13.49 -35.54 7.84
C GLY A 122 -12.07 -35.17 8.27
N MET A 123 -11.64 -33.94 7.98
CA MET A 123 -10.33 -33.41 8.38
C MET A 123 -10.17 -33.36 9.91
N THR A 124 -11.20 -32.92 10.65
CA THR A 124 -11.15 -32.89 12.12
C THR A 124 -11.03 -34.28 12.73
N ARG A 125 -11.63 -35.31 12.12
CA ARG A 125 -11.58 -36.70 12.58
C ARG A 125 -10.35 -37.48 12.07
N GLY A 126 -9.54 -36.88 11.20
CA GLY A 126 -8.43 -37.58 10.53
C GLY A 126 -8.89 -38.68 9.56
N ALA A 127 -10.12 -38.59 9.03
CA ALA A 127 -10.66 -39.55 8.08
C ALA A 127 -10.14 -39.31 6.66
N SER A 128 -10.01 -40.37 5.86
CA SER A 128 -9.73 -40.24 4.43
C SER A 128 -10.87 -39.52 3.72
N LEU A 129 -10.53 -38.49 2.96
CA LEU A 129 -11.51 -37.71 2.20
C LEU A 129 -11.88 -38.42 0.90
N THR A 130 -13.15 -38.30 0.50
CA THR A 130 -13.59 -38.81 -0.80
C THR A 130 -13.01 -37.97 -1.95
N PRO A 131 -13.02 -38.49 -3.20
CA PRO A 131 -12.62 -37.70 -4.36
C PRO A 131 -13.44 -36.41 -4.53
N GLU A 132 -14.73 -36.47 -4.22
CA GLU A 132 -15.65 -35.32 -4.27
C GLU A 132 -15.27 -34.25 -3.23
N GLN A 133 -15.02 -34.67 -1.98
CA GLN A 133 -14.56 -33.78 -0.91
C GLN A 133 -13.21 -33.13 -1.23
N THR A 134 -12.29 -33.89 -1.81
CA THR A 134 -10.97 -33.39 -2.25
C THR A 134 -11.11 -32.35 -3.37
N ASN A 135 -12.01 -32.59 -4.33
CA ASN A 135 -12.32 -31.62 -5.39
C ASN A 135 -12.91 -30.32 -4.81
N ALA A 136 -13.87 -30.44 -3.89
CA ALA A 136 -14.48 -29.29 -3.22
C ALA A 136 -13.44 -28.45 -2.45
N LEU A 137 -12.52 -29.09 -1.72
CA LEU A 137 -11.42 -28.40 -1.04
C LEU A 137 -10.46 -27.71 -2.03
N GLY A 138 -10.15 -28.35 -3.16
CA GLY A 138 -9.33 -27.75 -4.21
C GLY A 138 -9.99 -26.51 -4.82
N ARG A 139 -11.28 -26.56 -5.12
CA ARG A 139 -12.06 -25.40 -5.60
C ARG A 139 -12.12 -24.29 -4.56
N PHE A 140 -12.39 -24.65 -3.30
CA PHE A 140 -12.38 -23.70 -2.18
C PHE A 140 -11.03 -22.98 -2.09
N ASP A 141 -9.92 -23.72 -2.17
CA ASP A 141 -8.57 -23.17 -2.07
C ASP A 141 -8.24 -22.21 -3.23
N LEU A 142 -8.67 -22.54 -4.46
CA LEU A 142 -8.51 -21.69 -5.64
C LEU A 142 -9.33 -20.39 -5.51
N TYR A 143 -10.61 -20.49 -5.15
CA TYR A 143 -11.47 -19.32 -4.96
C TYR A 143 -11.00 -18.45 -3.79
N LEU A 144 -10.58 -19.05 -2.69
CA LEU A 144 -10.00 -18.33 -1.56
C LEU A 144 -8.75 -17.55 -1.99
N THR A 145 -7.90 -18.16 -2.82
CA THR A 145 -6.72 -17.48 -3.37
C THR A 145 -7.12 -16.27 -4.21
N ALA A 146 -8.07 -16.43 -5.13
CA ALA A 146 -8.57 -15.34 -5.96
C ALA A 146 -9.20 -14.19 -5.15
N LEU A 147 -9.98 -14.54 -4.12
CA LEU A 147 -10.60 -13.58 -3.20
C LEU A 147 -9.54 -12.75 -2.46
N LEU A 148 -8.52 -13.42 -1.92
CA LEU A 148 -7.42 -12.75 -1.22
C LEU A 148 -6.59 -11.92 -2.20
N ASP A 149 -6.30 -12.42 -3.40
CA ASP A 149 -5.59 -11.68 -4.43
C ASP A 149 -6.30 -10.35 -4.75
N ASP A 150 -7.61 -10.37 -5.03
CA ASP A 150 -8.38 -9.15 -5.29
C ASP A 150 -8.35 -8.18 -4.11
N GLY A 151 -8.58 -8.67 -2.89
CA GLY A 151 -8.58 -7.86 -1.67
C GLY A 151 -7.24 -7.17 -1.41
N TYR A 152 -6.14 -7.93 -1.51
CA TYR A 152 -4.78 -7.45 -1.26
C TYR A 152 -4.26 -6.55 -2.39
N HIS A 153 -4.58 -6.84 -3.66
CA HIS A 153 -4.21 -5.95 -4.76
C HIS A 153 -4.95 -4.60 -4.68
N ARG A 154 -6.23 -4.60 -4.35
CA ARG A 154 -6.97 -3.35 -4.10
C ARG A 154 -6.42 -2.57 -2.91
N ALA A 155 -5.97 -3.27 -1.86
CA ALA A 155 -5.32 -2.64 -0.71
C ALA A 155 -4.01 -1.96 -1.11
N ASP A 156 -3.14 -2.65 -1.86
CA ASP A 156 -1.87 -2.10 -2.34
C ASP A 156 -2.05 -0.90 -3.28
N GLN A 157 -2.99 -1.00 -4.24
CA GLN A 157 -3.32 0.12 -5.11
C GLN A 157 -3.81 1.34 -4.33
N ARG A 158 -4.70 1.13 -3.35
CA ARG A 158 -5.24 2.22 -2.52
C ARG A 158 -4.12 2.86 -1.68
N TYR A 159 -3.26 2.06 -1.07
CA TYR A 159 -2.09 2.55 -0.34
C TYR A 159 -1.17 3.39 -1.24
N ARG A 160 -0.79 2.87 -2.42
CA ARG A 160 0.08 3.60 -3.35
C ARG A 160 -0.53 4.92 -3.81
N ASN A 161 -1.83 4.93 -4.11
CA ASN A 161 -2.53 6.14 -4.53
C ASN A 161 -2.56 7.19 -3.41
N TRP A 162 -2.91 6.79 -2.19
CA TRP A 162 -2.93 7.69 -1.05
C TRP A 162 -1.54 8.19 -0.66
N SER A 163 -0.52 7.33 -0.70
CA SER A 163 0.87 7.73 -0.48
C SER A 163 1.35 8.74 -1.51
N ARG A 164 0.98 8.59 -2.79
CA ARG A 164 1.29 9.61 -3.82
C ARG A 164 0.56 10.92 -3.58
N VAL A 165 -0.70 10.88 -3.19
CA VAL A 165 -1.48 12.09 -2.88
C VAL A 165 -0.86 12.84 -1.70
N LEU A 166 -0.57 12.12 -0.60
CA LEU A 166 0.04 12.74 0.58
C LEU A 166 1.44 13.27 0.28
N ALA A 167 2.26 12.52 -0.46
CA ALA A 167 3.56 12.99 -0.91
C ALA A 167 3.43 14.25 -1.79
N SER A 168 2.43 14.33 -2.67
CA SER A 168 2.18 15.52 -3.50
C SER A 168 1.87 16.75 -2.65
N VAL A 169 1.02 16.59 -1.64
CA VAL A 169 0.69 17.68 -0.70
C VAL A 169 1.93 18.13 0.06
N ILE A 170 2.74 17.19 0.56
CA ILE A 170 3.99 17.49 1.27
C ILE A 170 5.00 18.18 0.34
N ALA A 171 5.13 17.74 -0.90
CA ALA A 171 6.07 18.33 -1.87
C ALA A 171 5.70 19.78 -2.21
N ILE A 172 4.41 20.06 -2.44
CA ILE A 172 3.92 21.42 -2.66
C ILE A 172 4.19 22.28 -1.42
N PHE A 173 3.88 21.76 -0.23
CA PHE A 173 4.13 22.48 1.03
C PHE A 173 5.61 22.81 1.22
N LEU A 174 6.51 21.83 1.04
CA LEU A 174 7.95 22.02 1.18
C LEU A 174 8.51 22.98 0.11
N ALA A 175 8.02 22.91 -1.13
CA ALA A 175 8.45 23.81 -2.18
C ALA A 175 8.03 25.26 -1.89
N VAL A 176 6.77 25.47 -1.51
CA VAL A 176 6.24 26.79 -1.11
C VAL A 176 6.99 27.32 0.11
N PHE A 177 7.23 26.48 1.12
CA PHE A 177 7.96 26.87 2.32
C PHE A 177 9.42 27.22 2.01
N GLY A 178 10.10 26.41 1.19
CA GLY A 178 11.47 26.70 0.75
C GLY A 178 11.56 27.99 -0.06
N GLY A 179 10.62 28.21 -0.99
CA GLY A 179 10.53 29.45 -1.76
C GLY A 179 10.25 30.66 -0.87
N TRP A 180 9.39 30.52 0.14
CA TRP A 180 9.13 31.58 1.12
C TRP A 180 10.38 31.92 1.95
N VAL A 181 11.16 30.93 2.39
CA VAL A 181 12.39 31.16 3.15
C VAL A 181 13.45 31.88 2.31
N VAL A 182 13.52 31.60 1.01
CA VAL A 182 14.54 32.20 0.11
C VAL A 182 14.12 33.58 -0.41
N PHE A 183 12.86 33.76 -0.78
CA PHE A 183 12.35 34.95 -1.47
C PHE A 183 11.40 35.81 -0.62
N GLY A 184 11.15 35.41 0.63
CA GLY A 184 10.35 36.17 1.58
C GLY A 184 11.13 37.38 2.09
N ASN A 185 10.81 38.58 1.58
CA ASN A 185 11.26 39.83 2.18
C ASN A 185 10.54 40.10 3.52
N ALA A 186 11.03 41.10 4.28
CA ALA A 186 10.67 41.41 5.68
C ALA A 186 9.15 41.43 6.04
N SER A 187 8.26 41.62 5.08
CA SER A 187 6.82 41.42 5.20
C SER A 187 6.43 40.10 4.51
N GLY A 188 6.47 38.98 5.23
CA GLY A 188 6.32 37.62 4.69
C GLY A 188 5.03 37.31 3.91
N THR A 189 4.08 38.25 3.82
CA THR A 189 2.87 38.16 2.99
C THR A 189 3.10 38.52 1.53
N ALA A 190 4.18 39.24 1.18
CA ALA A 190 4.45 39.65 -0.20
C ALA A 190 4.75 38.47 -1.13
N TYR A 191 5.24 37.35 -0.60
CA TYR A 191 5.62 36.17 -1.37
C TYR A 191 4.42 35.48 -2.06
N PHE A 192 3.28 35.37 -1.37
CA PHE A 192 2.12 34.58 -1.81
C PHE A 192 1.38 35.15 -3.04
N GLY A 193 1.77 36.33 -3.54
CA GLY A 193 1.26 36.94 -4.77
C GLY A 193 2.27 37.01 -5.92
N THR A 194 3.45 36.40 -5.78
CA THR A 194 4.55 36.52 -6.75
C THR A 194 4.61 35.34 -7.72
N ASP A 195 5.25 35.55 -8.88
CA ASP A 195 5.55 34.48 -9.84
C ASP A 195 6.40 33.35 -9.21
N ASN A 196 7.23 33.69 -8.22
CA ASN A 196 8.05 32.72 -7.47
C ASN A 196 7.22 31.75 -6.62
N PHE A 197 6.03 32.16 -6.16
CA PHE A 197 5.10 31.26 -5.48
C PHE A 197 4.54 30.22 -6.46
N TRP A 198 4.08 30.66 -7.63
CA TRP A 198 3.56 29.75 -8.65
C TRP A 198 4.63 28.79 -9.18
N LEU A 199 5.87 29.26 -9.36
CA LEU A 199 7.00 28.41 -9.70
C LEU A 199 7.26 27.35 -8.62
N ALA A 200 7.20 27.71 -7.33
CA ALA A 200 7.35 26.76 -6.24
C ALA A 200 6.25 25.70 -6.23
N VAL A 201 4.98 26.10 -6.44
CA VAL A 201 3.86 25.16 -6.58
C VAL A 201 4.08 24.20 -7.74
N MET A 202 4.49 24.69 -8.91
CA MET A 202 4.80 23.85 -10.07
C MET A 202 5.95 22.89 -9.80
N CYS A 203 7.04 23.33 -9.15
CA CYS A 203 8.13 22.46 -8.72
C CYS A 203 7.64 21.34 -7.78
N GLY A 204 6.75 21.65 -6.83
CA GLY A 204 6.15 20.67 -5.93
C GLY A 204 5.26 19.65 -6.64
N VAL A 205 4.43 20.08 -7.60
CA VAL A 205 3.60 19.18 -8.43
C VAL A 205 4.46 18.26 -9.28
N LEU A 206 5.53 18.80 -9.88
CA LEU A 206 6.45 18.05 -10.73
C LEU A 206 7.32 17.07 -9.93
N ALA A 207 7.56 17.33 -8.65
CA ALA A 207 8.43 16.51 -7.79
C ALA A 207 8.01 15.04 -7.69
N ILE A 208 6.70 14.76 -7.63
CA ILE A 208 6.19 13.40 -7.44
C ILE A 208 6.40 12.48 -8.65
N PRO A 209 6.02 12.87 -9.88
CA PRO A 209 6.33 12.05 -11.06
C PRO A 209 7.83 12.00 -11.35
N LEU A 210 8.59 13.06 -11.00
CA LEU A 210 10.03 13.11 -11.24
C LEU A 210 10.86 12.32 -10.23
N ALA A 211 10.41 12.11 -8.99
CA ALA A 211 11.19 11.39 -7.96
C ALA A 211 11.78 10.04 -8.42
N PRO A 212 11.02 9.12 -9.07
CA PRO A 212 11.61 7.89 -9.58
C PRO A 212 12.56 8.13 -10.76
N ILE A 213 12.26 9.09 -11.64
CA ILE A 213 13.02 9.36 -12.87
C ILE A 213 14.32 10.12 -12.56
N SER A 214 14.31 10.98 -11.54
CA SER A 214 15.44 11.86 -11.21
C SER A 214 16.65 11.07 -10.75
N LYS A 215 16.45 9.96 -10.03
CA LYS A 215 17.56 9.09 -9.61
C LYS A 215 18.30 8.53 -10.83
N ASP A 216 17.54 8.01 -11.79
CA ASP A 216 18.08 7.43 -13.02
C ASP A 216 18.68 8.51 -13.91
N LEU A 217 18.01 9.66 -14.06
CA LEU A 217 18.49 10.79 -14.85
C LEU A 217 19.77 11.40 -14.27
N THR A 218 19.84 11.64 -12.95
CA THR A 218 21.03 12.19 -12.29
C THR A 218 22.21 11.22 -12.42
N SER A 219 21.99 9.90 -12.30
CA SER A 219 23.06 8.92 -12.51
C SER A 219 23.57 8.91 -13.95
N ALA A 220 22.67 8.98 -14.94
CA ALA A 220 23.03 9.07 -16.36
C ALA A 220 23.78 10.37 -16.70
N LEU A 221 23.35 11.50 -16.12
CA LEU A 221 23.96 12.81 -16.33
C LEU A 221 25.34 12.88 -15.68
N ALA A 222 25.51 12.33 -14.48
CA ALA A 222 26.81 12.19 -13.83
C ALA A 222 27.78 11.32 -14.64
N ALA A 223 27.30 10.21 -15.22
CA ALA A 223 28.09 9.38 -16.13
C ALA A 223 28.52 10.16 -17.39
N GLY A 224 27.60 10.91 -18.00
CA GLY A 224 27.88 11.75 -19.17
C GLY A 224 28.88 12.88 -18.89
N VAL A 225 28.75 13.58 -17.76
CA VAL A 225 29.70 14.62 -17.32
C VAL A 225 31.09 14.02 -17.11
N LYS A 226 31.18 12.83 -16.52
CA LYS A 226 32.46 12.14 -16.32
C LYS A 226 33.11 11.80 -17.66
N VAL A 227 32.35 11.35 -18.65
CA VAL A 227 32.85 11.11 -20.03
C VAL A 227 33.35 12.41 -20.66
N ALA A 228 32.58 13.50 -20.57
CA ALA A 228 32.98 14.80 -21.10
C ALA A 228 34.25 15.36 -20.43
N GLN A 229 34.39 15.21 -19.11
CA GLN A 229 35.60 15.58 -18.37
C GLN A 229 36.80 14.72 -18.79
N THR A 230 36.59 13.45 -19.11
CA THR A 230 37.65 12.55 -19.58
C THR A 230 38.11 12.91 -20.99
N LEU A 231 37.19 13.37 -21.85
CA LEU A 231 37.48 13.87 -23.21
C LEU A 231 38.09 15.28 -23.24
N LYS A 232 37.98 16.04 -22.14
CA LYS A 232 38.57 17.38 -21.99
C LYS A 232 40.07 17.33 -21.60
N ARG A 233 40.69 16.14 -21.62
CA ARG A 233 42.13 15.95 -21.51
C ARG A 233 42.80 16.02 -22.87
#